data_AF-A0A6B0XM53-F1
#
_entry.id   AF-A0A6B0XM53-F1
#
_cell.length_a   1.000
_cell.length_b   1.000
_cell.length_c   1.000
_cell.angle_alpha   90.00
_cell.angle_beta   90.00
_cell.angle_gamma   90.00
#
_symmetry.space_group_name_H-M   'P 1'
#
loop_
_entity.id
_entity.type
_entity.pdbx_description
1 polymer ?
#
loop_
_entity_poly.entity_id
_entity_poly.type
_entity_poly.pdbx_seq_one_letter_code
_entity_poly.pdbx_strand_id
1 'polypeptide(L)'
;MSANMANEAPLARSPVTAPPASGSWRRFWRPPHPPDERRNLAPNLAWRELLNRSDAHILDIRSRQSSGLSETLLIALIDTTGAARFVAMGRTLNSSTAAASTALPWPEVHGHLVQALESASVVLTWDASSKAHLLARIARSHGLSLPPIPWRDLRADYRRFGYPGDSLTAAAKRHVNGALVSGPLASCHLALAVMKACGR
;
A
#
# COMPACT_ATOMS: atom_id res chain seq x y z
N MET A 1 41.45 61.98 -11.93
CA MET A 1 41.62 60.90 -10.93
C MET A 1 40.54 59.86 -11.28
N SER A 2 40.81 58.82 -12.09
CA SER A 2 41.40 57.51 -11.71
C SER A 2 40.62 56.89 -10.54
N ALA A 3 40.11 55.66 -10.48
CA ALA A 3 40.22 54.40 -11.24
C ALA A 3 38.94 53.58 -10.91
N ASN A 4 38.34 52.85 -11.85
CA ASN A 4 38.43 51.39 -12.05
C ASN A 4 37.95 50.47 -10.90
N MET A 5 37.08 49.51 -11.30
CA MET A 5 36.99 48.09 -10.87
C MET A 5 36.07 47.63 -9.74
N ALA A 6 35.53 46.43 -10.02
CA ALA A 6 34.88 45.39 -9.20
C ALA A 6 33.38 45.60 -8.95
N ASN A 7 32.44 44.88 -9.60
CA ASN A 7 32.24 43.42 -9.73
C ASN A 7 31.93 42.75 -8.40
N GLU A 8 31.01 41.77 -8.46
CA GLU A 8 30.44 40.94 -7.39
C GLU A 8 29.23 41.55 -6.64
N ALA A 9 28.17 40.84 -6.27
CA ALA A 9 27.58 39.54 -6.58
C ALA A 9 26.26 39.53 -5.79
N PRO A 10 25.23 38.77 -6.20
CA PRO A 10 23.93 38.80 -5.52
C PRO A 10 24.04 38.32 -4.07
N LEU A 11 23.24 38.96 -3.20
CA LEU A 11 22.95 38.56 -1.82
C LEU A 11 22.92 37.02 -1.70
N ALA A 12 23.92 36.51 -1.00
CA ALA A 12 24.08 35.11 -0.69
C ALA A 12 22.78 34.57 -0.08
N ARG A 13 22.17 33.62 -0.78
CA ARG A 13 21.18 32.71 -0.21
C ARG A 13 21.83 32.04 0.99
N SER A 14 21.26 32.25 2.18
CA SER A 14 21.55 31.40 3.33
C SER A 14 21.35 29.94 2.92
N PRO A 15 22.30 29.04 3.20
CA PRO A 15 22.13 27.63 2.91
C PRO A 15 21.00 27.11 3.80
N VAL A 16 19.87 26.76 3.19
CA VAL A 16 18.89 25.87 3.82
C VAL A 16 19.65 24.57 4.08
N THR A 17 20.00 24.38 5.34
CA THR A 17 20.67 23.19 5.83
C THR A 17 19.74 22.01 5.53
N ALA A 18 20.21 21.07 4.72
CA ALA A 18 19.51 19.81 4.52
C ALA A 18 19.33 19.13 5.88
N PRO A 19 18.16 18.55 6.19
CA PRO A 19 17.97 17.85 7.44
C PRO A 19 18.88 16.61 7.48
N PRO A 20 19.47 16.28 8.64
CA PRO A 20 20.30 15.09 8.75
C PRO A 20 19.48 13.83 8.46
N ALA A 21 20.01 13.00 7.57
CA ALA A 21 19.49 11.68 7.25
C ALA A 21 19.70 10.73 8.45
N SER A 22 18.84 10.81 9.47
CA SER A 22 18.63 9.78 10.50
C SER A 22 17.69 10.31 11.58
N GLY A 23 16.39 10.33 11.30
CA GLY A 23 15.36 10.80 12.23
C GLY A 23 14.24 9.80 12.39
N SER A 24 14.35 8.96 13.42
CA SER A 24 13.35 8.03 13.95
C SER A 24 11.88 8.44 13.73
N TRP A 25 11.19 7.75 12.82
CA TRP A 25 9.73 7.82 12.63
C TRP A 25 8.93 7.23 13.81
N ARG A 26 9.59 6.76 14.88
CA ARG A 26 8.94 6.16 16.06
C ARG A 26 8.07 7.15 16.86
N ARG A 27 8.17 8.47 16.62
CA ARG A 27 7.37 9.47 17.36
C ARG A 27 5.89 9.55 16.95
N PHE A 28 5.48 8.96 15.84
CA PHE A 28 4.09 9.04 15.36
C PHE A 28 3.28 7.75 15.54
N TRP A 29 3.87 6.68 16.07
CA TRP A 29 3.21 5.38 16.12
C TRP A 29 3.10 4.81 17.54
N ARG A 30 1.87 4.65 18.02
CA ARG A 30 1.53 3.79 19.16
C ARG A 30 0.90 2.50 18.61
N PRO A 31 1.39 1.32 18.98
CA PRO A 31 0.70 0.07 18.64
C PRO A 31 -0.57 -0.05 19.51
N PRO A 32 -1.75 -0.38 18.96
CA PRO A 32 -2.90 -0.71 19.79
C PRO A 32 -2.91 -2.21 20.13
N HIS A 33 -2.90 -2.49 21.44
CA HIS A 33 -3.58 -3.56 22.20
C HIS A 33 -3.37 -5.07 21.85
N PRO A 34 -3.52 -5.96 22.87
CA PRO A 34 -3.33 -7.41 22.73
C PRO A 34 -4.33 -8.04 21.73
N PRO A 35 -4.09 -9.29 21.27
CA PRO A 35 -4.94 -9.95 20.28
C PRO A 35 -6.37 -10.08 20.80
N ASP A 36 -7.25 -9.25 20.24
CA ASP A 36 -8.67 -9.17 20.54
C ASP A 36 -9.38 -10.39 19.92
N GLU A 37 -10.28 -11.07 20.65
CA GLU A 37 -11.09 -12.20 20.13
C GLU A 37 -11.83 -11.85 18.82
N ARG A 38 -12.06 -10.54 18.61
CA ARG A 38 -12.59 -9.94 17.38
C ARG A 38 -11.78 -10.27 16.12
N ARG A 39 -10.48 -10.59 16.23
CA ARG A 39 -9.65 -11.01 15.08
C ARG A 39 -10.15 -12.31 14.46
N ASN A 40 -10.66 -13.24 15.27
CA ASN A 40 -11.16 -14.53 14.78
C ASN A 40 -12.52 -14.40 14.07
N LEU A 41 -13.30 -13.35 14.38
CA LEU A 41 -14.61 -13.10 13.80
C LEU A 41 -14.55 -12.23 12.54
N ALA A 42 -13.53 -11.37 12.41
CA ALA A 42 -13.39 -10.38 11.34
C ALA A 42 -13.57 -10.95 9.90
N PRO A 43 -13.06 -12.14 9.54
CA PRO A 43 -13.25 -12.70 8.21
C PRO A 43 -14.73 -12.92 7.83
N ASN A 44 -15.63 -13.11 8.81
CA ASN A 44 -17.03 -13.45 8.58
C ASN A 44 -17.98 -12.26 8.76
N LEU A 45 -17.49 -11.11 9.22
CA LEU A 45 -18.31 -9.91 9.45
C LEU A 45 -18.94 -9.39 8.15
N ALA A 46 -20.11 -8.77 8.23
CA ALA A 46 -20.68 -8.06 7.08
C ALA A 46 -19.80 -6.85 6.70
N TRP A 47 -19.85 -6.37 5.45
CA TRP A 47 -19.08 -5.18 5.05
C TRP A 47 -19.36 -3.98 5.95
N ARG A 48 -20.62 -3.77 6.37
CA ARG A 48 -21.01 -2.70 7.29
C ARG A 48 -20.28 -2.73 8.63
N GLU A 49 -19.96 -3.92 9.13
CA GLU A 49 -19.28 -4.12 10.42
C GLU A 49 -17.76 -3.97 10.27
N LEU A 50 -17.24 -4.17 9.06
CA LEU A 50 -15.84 -3.94 8.73
C LEU A 50 -15.52 -2.47 8.50
N LEU A 51 -16.46 -1.67 8.01
CA LEU A 51 -16.25 -0.25 7.73
C LEU A 51 -15.84 0.53 9.00
N ASN A 52 -14.97 1.52 8.82
CA ASN A 52 -14.45 2.40 9.88
C ASN A 52 -13.62 1.68 10.97
N ARG A 53 -13.12 0.47 10.69
CA ARG A 53 -12.19 -0.25 11.55
C ARG A 53 -10.73 0.05 11.16
N SER A 54 -9.89 0.32 12.15
CA SER A 54 -8.45 0.53 11.95
C SER A 54 -7.65 -0.78 11.78
N ASP A 55 -8.25 -1.93 12.14
CA ASP A 55 -7.66 -3.26 12.06
C ASP A 55 -8.16 -4.08 10.85
N ALA A 56 -9.17 -3.62 10.11
CA ALA A 56 -9.53 -4.20 8.82
C ALA A 56 -8.81 -3.44 7.71
N HIS A 57 -7.99 -4.11 6.92
CA HIS A 57 -7.14 -3.46 5.91
C HIS A 57 -7.54 -3.85 4.50
N ILE A 58 -7.37 -2.93 3.55
CA ILE A 58 -7.57 -3.13 2.12
C ILE A 58 -6.22 -3.02 1.42
N LEU A 59 -5.87 -4.04 0.63
CA LEU A 59 -4.61 -4.17 -0.07
C LEU A 59 -4.83 -4.14 -1.60
N ASP A 60 -3.98 -3.42 -2.32
CA ASP A 60 -3.76 -3.65 -3.75
C ASP A 60 -2.26 -3.70 -4.04
N ILE A 61 -1.92 -4.49 -5.07
CA ILE A 61 -0.54 -4.69 -5.53
C ILE A 61 -0.54 -4.66 -7.04
N ARG A 62 0.39 -3.89 -7.59
CA ARG A 62 0.68 -3.91 -9.02
C ARG A 62 2.12 -4.35 -9.21
N SER A 63 2.28 -5.37 -10.03
CA SER A 63 3.57 -5.78 -10.55
C SER A 63 3.75 -5.18 -11.95
N ARG A 64 4.95 -4.69 -12.22
CA ARG A 64 5.41 -4.31 -13.54
C ARG A 64 6.75 -4.96 -13.77
N GLN A 65 6.82 -5.84 -14.77
CA GLN A 65 8.11 -6.30 -15.26
C GLN A 65 8.90 -5.09 -15.79
N SER A 66 10.11 -4.94 -15.28
CA SER A 66 11.10 -4.03 -15.84
C SER A 66 12.06 -4.83 -16.74
N SER A 67 12.85 -4.15 -17.56
CA SER A 67 13.78 -4.80 -18.49
C SER A 67 14.62 -5.88 -17.82
N GLY A 68 14.73 -7.05 -18.46
CA GLY A 68 15.46 -8.21 -17.93
C GLY A 68 14.63 -9.03 -16.93
N LEU A 69 15.26 -9.46 -15.84
CA LEU A 69 14.66 -10.29 -14.78
C LEU A 69 14.10 -9.48 -13.58
N SER A 70 14.12 -8.15 -13.65
CA SER A 70 13.75 -7.27 -12.54
C SER A 70 12.25 -6.95 -12.57
N GLU A 71 11.57 -7.06 -11.44
CA GLU A 71 10.14 -6.76 -11.28
C GLU A 71 9.98 -5.61 -10.28
N THR A 72 9.23 -4.57 -10.67
CA THR A 72 8.84 -3.47 -9.77
C THR A 72 7.45 -3.74 -9.20
N LEU A 73 7.31 -3.56 -7.90
CA LEU A 73 6.07 -3.78 -7.15
C LEU A 73 5.61 -2.46 -6.56
N LEU A 74 4.38 -2.10 -6.83
CA LEU A 74 3.68 -1.00 -6.17
C LEU A 74 2.69 -1.64 -5.21
N ILE A 75 2.80 -1.33 -3.92
CA ILE A 75 1.97 -1.91 -2.87
C ILE A 75 1.31 -0.76 -2.11
N ALA A 76 0.01 -0.88 -1.88
CA ALA A 76 -0.70 -0.02 -0.96
C ALA A 76 -1.60 -0.83 -0.04
N LEU A 77 -1.63 -0.41 1.22
CA LEU A 77 -2.49 -0.91 2.27
C LEU A 77 -3.11 0.31 2.96
N ILE A 78 -4.44 0.35 3.01
CA ILE A 78 -5.19 1.29 3.82
C ILE A 78 -6.01 0.52 4.85
N ASP A 79 -6.44 1.18 5.92
CA ASP A 79 -7.53 0.62 6.71
C ASP A 79 -8.91 1.02 6.16
N THR A 80 -9.96 0.43 6.70
CA THR A 80 -11.34 0.75 6.29
C THR A 80 -11.86 2.11 6.82
N THR A 81 -11.07 2.86 7.60
CA THR A 81 -11.33 4.30 7.84
C THR A 81 -10.89 5.13 6.63
N GLY A 82 -9.97 4.60 5.83
CA GLY A 82 -9.34 5.26 4.69
C GLY A 82 -7.92 5.76 4.98
N ALA A 83 -7.38 5.50 6.17
CA ALA A 83 -6.01 5.93 6.49
C ALA A 83 -4.99 4.99 5.84
N ALA A 84 -3.98 5.56 5.19
CA ALA A 84 -2.86 4.79 4.65
C ALA A 84 -2.07 4.14 5.80
N ARG A 85 -1.84 2.82 5.69
CA ARG A 85 -1.06 2.03 6.65
C ARG A 85 0.30 1.64 6.09
N PHE A 86 0.37 1.45 4.78
CA PHE A 86 1.61 1.14 4.08
C PHE A 86 1.49 1.54 2.60
N VAL A 87 2.47 2.26 2.07
CA VAL A 87 2.59 2.52 0.64
C VAL A 87 4.06 2.44 0.28
N ALA A 88 4.42 1.55 -0.65
CA ALA A 88 5.81 1.37 -1.03
C ALA A 88 5.95 0.98 -2.50
N MET A 89 7.10 1.33 -3.05
CA MET A 89 7.59 0.84 -4.34
C MET A 89 8.81 -0.04 -4.06
N GLY A 90 8.70 -1.32 -4.42
CA GLY A 90 9.74 -2.33 -4.24
C GLY A 90 10.31 -2.85 -5.55
N ARG A 91 11.52 -3.42 -5.50
CA ARG A 91 12.16 -4.11 -6.62
C ARG A 91 12.68 -5.48 -6.21
N THR A 92 12.51 -6.47 -7.09
CA THR A 92 12.92 -7.87 -6.84
C THR A 92 14.39 -8.15 -7.13
N LEU A 93 15.11 -7.27 -7.83
CA LEU A 93 16.55 -7.42 -8.04
C LEU A 93 17.34 -6.26 -7.47
N ASN A 94 18.44 -6.60 -6.81
CA ASN A 94 19.49 -5.67 -6.40
C ASN A 94 20.35 -5.34 -7.62
N SER A 95 19.84 -4.59 -8.60
CA SER A 95 20.74 -4.07 -9.63
C SER A 95 21.64 -2.99 -9.00
N SER A 96 22.95 -3.19 -9.11
CA SER A 96 23.99 -2.23 -8.68
C SER A 96 23.98 -0.93 -9.48
N THR A 97 23.26 -0.89 -10.61
CA THR A 97 23.04 0.29 -11.45
C THR A 97 22.00 1.26 -10.91
N ALA A 98 21.36 0.97 -9.78
CA ALA A 98 20.22 1.71 -9.25
C ALA A 98 20.59 2.92 -8.37
N ALA A 99 21.62 3.67 -8.74
CA ALA A 99 21.97 4.92 -8.05
C ALA A 99 20.86 6.01 -8.17
N ALA A 100 19.82 5.78 -8.97
CA ALA A 100 18.70 6.71 -9.19
C ALA A 100 17.30 6.09 -9.00
N SER A 101 17.18 4.89 -8.42
CA SER A 101 15.86 4.26 -8.23
C SER A 101 15.23 4.69 -6.90
N THR A 102 14.03 5.26 -6.96
CA THR A 102 13.19 5.51 -5.78
C THR A 102 12.57 4.23 -5.20
N ALA A 103 12.82 3.06 -5.80
CA ALA A 103 12.29 1.77 -5.36
C ALA A 103 13.24 1.09 -4.36
N LEU A 104 12.69 0.70 -3.22
CA LEU A 104 13.42 -0.01 -2.16
C LEU A 104 13.66 -1.48 -2.55
N PRO A 105 14.76 -2.10 -2.12
CA PRO A 105 14.97 -3.54 -2.26
C PRO A 105 13.82 -4.33 -1.61
N TRP A 106 13.41 -5.45 -2.23
CA TRP A 106 12.31 -6.27 -1.72
C TRP A 106 12.45 -6.67 -0.25
N PRO A 107 13.61 -7.08 0.28
CA PRO A 107 13.73 -7.44 1.70
C PRO A 107 13.33 -6.33 2.67
N GLU A 108 13.62 -5.06 2.32
CA GLU A 108 13.25 -3.90 3.14
C GLU A 108 11.74 -3.64 3.08
N VAL A 109 11.17 -3.64 1.87
CA VAL A 109 9.72 -3.52 1.65
C VAL A 109 8.97 -4.63 2.37
N HIS A 110 9.49 -5.86 2.31
CA HIS A 110 8.92 -7.03 2.94
C HIS A 110 8.83 -6.87 4.47
N GLY A 111 9.91 -6.45 5.13
CA GLY A 111 9.92 -6.27 6.59
C GLY A 111 8.84 -5.29 7.06
N HIS A 112 8.71 -4.16 6.37
CA HIS A 112 7.68 -3.16 6.68
C HIS A 112 6.26 -3.63 6.33
N LEU A 113 6.09 -4.36 5.23
CA LEU A 113 4.80 -4.93 4.84
C LEU A 113 4.31 -5.95 5.86
N VAL A 114 5.18 -6.85 6.32
CA VAL A 114 4.84 -7.87 7.34
C VAL A 114 4.32 -7.19 8.61
N GLN A 115 5.02 -6.17 9.10
CA GLN A 115 4.59 -5.42 10.28
C GLN A 115 3.19 -4.80 10.10
N ALA A 116 2.90 -4.28 8.91
CA ALA A 116 1.57 -3.73 8.61
C ALA A 116 0.50 -4.84 8.60
N LEU A 117 0.78 -5.98 7.97
CA LEU A 117 -0.13 -7.12 7.87
C LEU A 117 -0.43 -7.79 9.22
N GLU A 118 0.53 -7.88 10.14
CA GLU A 118 0.34 -8.46 11.48
C GLU A 118 -0.64 -7.68 12.37
N SER A 119 -0.80 -6.38 12.07
CA SER A 119 -1.77 -5.54 12.75
C SER A 119 -3.20 -5.69 12.21
N ALA A 120 -3.38 -6.39 11.08
CA ALA A 120 -4.67 -6.59 10.46
C ALA A 120 -5.43 -7.78 11.10
N SER A 121 -6.70 -7.56 11.44
CA SER A 121 -7.65 -8.63 11.75
C SER A 121 -8.15 -9.34 10.49
N VAL A 122 -8.19 -8.63 9.36
CA VAL A 122 -8.57 -9.14 8.04
C VAL A 122 -7.89 -8.30 6.96
N VAL A 123 -7.43 -8.94 5.88
CA VAL A 123 -6.87 -8.27 4.70
C VAL A 123 -7.80 -8.49 3.51
N LEU A 124 -8.48 -7.42 3.14
CA LEU A 124 -9.44 -7.32 2.06
C LEU A 124 -8.72 -6.96 0.75
N THR A 125 -9.05 -7.62 -0.34
CA THR A 125 -8.54 -7.25 -1.66
C THR A 125 -9.51 -7.68 -2.75
N TRP A 126 -9.48 -6.98 -3.88
CA TRP A 126 -10.15 -7.44 -5.09
C TRP A 126 -9.28 -8.54 -5.73
N ASP A 127 -9.75 -9.79 -5.71
CA ASP A 127 -9.02 -11.01 -6.10
C ASP A 127 -7.88 -11.38 -5.14
N ALA A 128 -8.26 -11.99 -4.01
CA ALA A 128 -7.32 -12.40 -2.97
C ALA A 128 -6.35 -13.49 -3.40
N SER A 129 -6.79 -14.44 -4.23
CA SER A 129 -5.93 -15.55 -4.68
C SER A 129 -4.75 -15.03 -5.49
N SER A 130 -4.99 -14.16 -6.47
CA SER A 130 -3.94 -13.57 -7.29
C SER A 130 -2.94 -12.75 -6.46
N LYS A 131 -3.42 -11.95 -5.49
CA LYS A 131 -2.56 -11.15 -4.63
C LYS A 131 -1.74 -11.99 -3.65
N ALA A 132 -2.36 -13.00 -3.05
CA ALA A 132 -1.68 -13.93 -2.15
C ALA A 132 -0.59 -14.71 -2.89
N HIS A 133 -0.89 -15.21 -4.10
CA HIS A 133 0.09 -15.91 -4.93
C HIS A 133 1.26 -15.00 -5.32
N LEU A 134 0.98 -13.76 -5.75
CA LEU A 134 2.00 -12.78 -6.12
C LEU A 134 2.96 -12.52 -4.94
N LEU A 135 2.43 -12.14 -3.78
CA LEU A 135 3.24 -11.86 -2.59
C LEU A 135 4.06 -13.08 -2.17
N ALA A 136 3.42 -14.25 -2.10
CA ALA A 136 4.10 -15.47 -1.65
C ALA A 136 5.19 -15.91 -2.64
N ARG A 137 4.96 -15.75 -3.96
CA ARG A 137 5.97 -16.03 -4.98
C ARG A 137 7.22 -15.17 -4.79
N ILE A 138 7.03 -13.86 -4.58
CA ILE A 138 8.14 -12.91 -4.43
C ILE A 138 8.85 -13.11 -3.09
N ALA A 139 8.11 -13.31 -1.99
CA ALA A 139 8.73 -13.63 -0.70
C ALA A 139 9.64 -14.87 -0.81
N ARG A 140 9.13 -15.96 -1.40
CA ARG A 140 9.90 -17.21 -1.57
C ARG A 140 11.12 -17.05 -2.46
N SER A 141 11.05 -16.27 -3.55
CA SER A 141 12.21 -16.06 -4.43
C SER A 141 13.35 -15.32 -3.74
N HIS A 142 13.09 -14.69 -2.60
CA HIS A 142 14.07 -14.00 -1.76
C HIS A 142 14.41 -14.75 -0.45
N GLY A 143 13.94 -16.00 -0.27
CA GLY A 143 14.15 -16.75 0.98
C GLY A 143 13.41 -16.16 2.18
N LEU A 144 12.35 -15.38 1.94
CA LEU A 144 11.51 -14.75 2.97
C LEU A 144 10.16 -15.47 3.08
N SER A 145 9.50 -15.30 4.22
CA SER A 145 8.17 -15.84 4.51
C SER A 145 7.20 -14.74 4.91
N LEU A 146 5.95 -14.90 4.48
CA LEU A 146 4.84 -14.06 4.95
C LEU A 146 4.20 -14.71 6.19
N PRO A 147 3.67 -13.92 7.12
CA PRO A 147 2.84 -14.45 8.19
C PRO A 147 1.56 -15.08 7.61
N PRO A 148 0.81 -15.88 8.39
CA PRO A 148 -0.56 -16.22 8.05
C PRO A 148 -1.40 -14.95 7.88
N ILE A 149 -1.93 -14.73 6.68
CA ILE A 149 -2.74 -13.54 6.37
C ILE A 149 -4.22 -13.96 6.32
N PRO A 150 -5.11 -13.33 7.13
CA PRO A 150 -6.54 -13.55 7.08
C PRO A 150 -7.16 -12.90 5.84
N TRP A 151 -6.96 -13.52 4.68
CA TRP A 151 -7.43 -13.00 3.40
C TRP A 151 -8.95 -13.03 3.27
N ARG A 152 -9.49 -11.97 2.66
CA ARG A 152 -10.89 -11.91 2.24
C ARG A 152 -11.02 -11.30 0.85
N ASP A 153 -11.70 -12.02 -0.03
CA ASP A 153 -11.89 -11.59 -1.41
C ASP A 153 -13.15 -10.74 -1.57
N LEU A 154 -12.94 -9.44 -1.79
CA LEU A 154 -14.03 -8.48 -2.01
C LEU A 154 -14.85 -8.82 -3.26
N ARG A 155 -14.23 -9.40 -4.30
CA ARG A 155 -14.95 -9.80 -5.52
C ARG A 155 -15.87 -10.98 -5.26
N ALA A 156 -15.49 -11.89 -4.36
CA ALA A 156 -16.33 -13.00 -3.96
C ALA A 156 -17.53 -12.53 -3.13
N ASP A 157 -17.31 -11.67 -2.14
CA ASP A 157 -18.39 -11.05 -1.36
C ASP A 157 -19.37 -10.29 -2.26
N TYR A 158 -18.83 -9.50 -3.19
CA TYR A 158 -19.62 -8.70 -4.11
C TYR A 158 -20.54 -9.55 -5.00
N ARG A 159 -20.08 -10.74 -5.44
CA ARG A 159 -20.92 -11.74 -6.12
C ARG A 159 -22.01 -12.29 -5.22
N ARG A 160 -21.71 -12.54 -3.94
CA ARG A 160 -22.71 -13.05 -2.98
C ARG A 160 -23.83 -12.04 -2.74
N PHE A 161 -23.58 -10.74 -2.92
CA PHE A 161 -24.62 -9.71 -2.90
C PHE A 161 -25.48 -9.67 -4.18
N GLY A 162 -25.24 -10.56 -5.15
CA GLY A 162 -25.98 -10.62 -6.41
C GLY A 162 -25.43 -9.73 -7.53
N TYR A 163 -24.29 -9.08 -7.32
CA TYR A 163 -23.68 -8.25 -8.36
C TYR A 163 -22.79 -9.06 -9.32
N PRO A 164 -22.58 -8.58 -10.55
CA PRO A 164 -21.55 -9.11 -11.43
C PRO A 164 -20.19 -9.05 -10.74
N GLY A 165 -19.54 -10.21 -10.59
CA GLY A 165 -18.17 -10.32 -10.10
C GLY A 165 -17.18 -9.93 -11.18
N ASP A 166 -17.31 -8.74 -11.73
CA ASP A 166 -16.43 -8.18 -12.74
C ASP A 166 -15.24 -7.42 -12.09
N SER A 167 -14.60 -6.53 -12.84
CA SER A 167 -13.47 -5.75 -12.33
C SER A 167 -13.91 -4.72 -11.27
N LEU A 168 -12.98 -4.34 -10.38
CA LEU A 168 -13.22 -3.26 -9.41
C LEU A 168 -13.68 -1.97 -10.10
N THR A 169 -13.12 -1.66 -11.27
CA THR A 169 -13.51 -0.49 -12.08
C THR A 169 -14.98 -0.58 -12.52
N ALA A 170 -15.45 -1.75 -12.93
CA ALA A 170 -16.84 -1.95 -13.33
C ALA A 170 -17.79 -1.88 -12.12
N ALA A 171 -17.39 -2.44 -10.97
CA ALA A 171 -18.12 -2.27 -9.72
C ALA A 171 -18.22 -0.79 -9.30
N ALA A 172 -17.12 -0.05 -9.41
CA ALA A 172 -17.08 1.36 -9.04
C ALA A 172 -17.90 2.26 -9.98
N LYS A 173 -17.88 1.99 -11.28
CA LYS A 173 -18.76 2.69 -12.24
C LYS A 173 -20.23 2.55 -11.87
N ARG A 174 -20.64 1.39 -11.36
CA ARG A 174 -22.04 1.11 -10.98
C ARG A 174 -22.48 1.83 -9.70
N HIS A 175 -21.59 1.98 -8.72
CA HIS A 175 -22.00 2.38 -7.37
C HIS A 175 -21.51 3.75 -6.92
N VAL A 176 -20.38 4.22 -7.44
CA VAL A 176 -19.72 5.44 -6.94
C VAL A 176 -19.47 6.48 -8.03
N ASN A 177 -19.99 6.25 -9.25
CA ASN A 177 -19.71 7.06 -10.44
C ASN A 177 -18.20 7.36 -10.62
N GLY A 178 -17.37 6.38 -10.24
CA GLY A 178 -15.93 6.55 -10.12
C GLY A 178 -15.23 6.53 -11.49
N ALA A 179 -14.32 7.48 -11.69
CA ALA A 179 -13.42 7.49 -12.84
C ALA A 179 -12.41 6.32 -12.79
N LEU A 180 -11.75 6.08 -13.92
CA LEU A 180 -10.58 5.19 -13.98
C LEU A 180 -9.49 5.74 -13.05
N VAL A 181 -9.18 5.00 -11.99
CA VAL A 181 -8.10 5.33 -11.06
C VAL A 181 -6.85 4.55 -11.39
N SER A 182 -5.70 5.22 -11.30
CA SER A 182 -4.39 4.61 -11.52
C SER A 182 -3.66 4.40 -10.18
N GLY A 183 -3.04 3.23 -10.06
CA GLY A 183 -2.17 2.88 -8.94
C GLY A 183 -2.85 2.18 -7.76
N PRO A 184 -2.08 1.46 -6.93
CA PRO A 184 -2.64 0.61 -5.88
C PRO A 184 -3.38 1.37 -4.78
N LEU A 185 -2.88 2.55 -4.37
CA LEU A 185 -3.54 3.35 -3.32
C LEU A 185 -4.93 3.80 -3.75
N ALA A 186 -5.04 4.28 -4.99
CA ALA A 186 -6.33 4.68 -5.56
C ALA A 186 -7.27 3.48 -5.74
N SER A 187 -6.76 2.30 -6.13
CA SER A 187 -7.55 1.05 -6.10
C SER A 187 -8.10 0.74 -4.71
N CYS A 188 -7.29 0.90 -3.66
CA CYS A 188 -7.72 0.63 -2.29
C CYS A 188 -8.86 1.56 -1.87
N HIS A 189 -8.74 2.87 -2.13
CA HIS A 189 -9.81 3.83 -1.86
C HIS A 189 -11.06 3.55 -2.69
N LEU A 190 -10.90 3.13 -3.95
CA LEU A 190 -12.01 2.76 -4.80
C LEU A 190 -12.76 1.53 -4.25
N ALA A 191 -12.03 0.52 -3.81
CA ALA A 191 -12.60 -0.66 -3.16
C ALA A 191 -13.35 -0.27 -1.87
N LEU A 192 -12.77 0.62 -1.04
CA LEU A 192 -13.45 1.14 0.14
C LEU A 192 -14.73 1.90 -0.21
N ALA A 193 -14.72 2.70 -1.28
CA ALA A 193 -15.89 3.44 -1.73
C ALA A 193 -17.01 2.48 -2.19
N VAL A 194 -16.67 1.43 -2.95
CA VAL A 194 -17.62 0.37 -3.32
C VAL A 194 -18.16 -0.34 -2.07
N MET A 195 -17.32 -0.65 -1.09
CA MET A 195 -17.76 -1.24 0.17
C MET A 195 -18.78 -0.35 0.90
N LYS A 196 -18.53 0.96 0.96
CA LYS A 196 -19.45 1.94 1.57
C LYS A 196 -20.77 2.04 0.82
N ALA A 197 -20.76 1.93 -0.50
CA ALA A 197 -21.96 2.02 -1.32
C ALA A 197 -22.85 0.76 -1.20
N CYS A 198 -22.23 -0.43 -1.11
CA CYS A 198 -22.96 -1.70 -1.09
C CYS A 198 -23.22 -2.26 0.32
N GLY A 199 -22.46 -1.83 1.33
CA GLY A 199 -22.53 -2.33 2.70
C GLY A 199 -23.71 -1.79 3.51
N ARG A 200 -24.89 -1.66 2.91
CA ARG A 200 -26.13 -1.30 3.63
C ARG A 200 -26.82 -2.57 4.15
#